data_AF-A0A1C5XWR7-F1
#
_entry.id   AF-A0A1C5XWR7-F1
#
_cell.length_a   1.000
_cell.length_b   1.000
_cell.length_c   1.000
_cell.angle_alpha   90.00
_cell.angle_beta   90.00
_cell.angle_gamma   90.00
#
_symmetry.space_group_name_H-M   'P 1'
#
loop_
_entity.id
_entity.type
_entity.pdbx_description
1 polymer ?
#
loop_
_entity_poly.entity_id
_entity_poly.type
_entity_poly.pdbx_seq_one_letter_code
_entity_poly.pdbx_strand_id
1 'polypeptide(L)'
;MCINTKLENENWDATNSWSGYNYQGKIALFVVLKKINELISIGKVDEIEKYSIELEWLEDFSILYKDNDGVQYKTIHQVKAKDKHNITDYEDALVKLYYKIVNHKTIEYAYLHVCKSINYDENEWNDKVKELILKCSHIKAVQNIIISYKSNPKKKDEVEKIYKSGRKSEVNKLIKEYNEKYFEYRKINVHNVDNILDRILSDLQAQMLTSQNIQDEDIKKLEVYSYSNGNVYCELAEINDLIKVEINSYWRNTGAEGWKCTDQNFCEMIFLCLQGLIDKHITQRHIQYNKTAERRIGFNRIRKVLDSDDSIKRCEEYYLYNIKNKLLMMCGEYHEYCLDEWDSEEERVMFCKQCEVSAFYEHISRMSEDKIRDLIHTINPNVLKKIDEMNWAEYCIIDRYKNPFFKGLRDINSTFEKDRDYISYVGKNKTLNLLTTVGNRDGSKKALMRACGEIVANPNLYEILMDVNCLISRDLETDSIYDGAGDFLKEFEIEEEHIYHCKNIKMEPLEDAIVDIDGGIEND
;
A
#
# COMPACT_ATOMS: atom_id res chain seq x y z
N MET A 1 19.61 -24.44 9.00
CA MET A 1 18.74 -24.57 7.81
C MET A 1 17.34 -24.18 8.26
N CYS A 2 17.05 -22.89 8.31
CA CYS A 2 15.69 -22.47 8.68
C CYS A 2 14.71 -22.80 7.56
N ILE A 3 13.43 -22.83 7.93
CA ILE A 3 12.32 -22.58 7.03
C ILE A 3 12.68 -21.31 6.23
N ASN A 4 13.34 -21.46 5.08
CA ASN A 4 13.47 -20.40 4.09
C ASN A 4 12.05 -20.12 3.63
N THR A 5 11.44 -19.11 4.24
CA THR A 5 10.18 -18.50 3.84
C THR A 5 10.33 -17.95 2.44
N LYS A 6 10.19 -18.85 1.45
CA LYS A 6 10.13 -18.47 0.04
C LYS A 6 8.73 -18.00 -0.35
N LEU A 7 7.80 -17.85 0.60
CA LEU A 7 6.45 -17.29 0.45
C LEU A 7 5.94 -16.74 1.81
N GLU A 8 6.61 -15.74 2.40
CA GLU A 8 6.15 -15.04 3.61
C GLU A 8 5.05 -13.99 3.36
N ASN A 9 4.57 -13.81 2.12
CA ASN A 9 3.75 -12.65 1.73
C ASN A 9 2.22 -12.84 1.81
N GLU A 10 1.70 -13.59 2.78
CA GLU A 10 0.25 -13.54 3.04
C GLU A 10 -0.13 -13.47 4.53
N ASN A 11 0.77 -13.27 5.50
CA ASN A 11 0.33 -13.16 6.92
C ASN A 11 1.25 -12.43 7.92
N TRP A 12 2.27 -11.71 7.47
CA TRP A 12 3.05 -10.81 8.34
C TRP A 12 2.96 -9.39 7.80
N ASP A 13 1.73 -8.87 7.83
CA ASP A 13 1.42 -7.49 7.49
C ASP A 13 1.88 -6.57 8.63
N ALA A 14 2.55 -5.47 8.26
CA ALA A 14 2.73 -4.33 9.12
C ALA A 14 1.35 -3.75 9.45
N THR A 15 0.71 -4.27 10.49
CA THR A 15 -0.51 -3.71 11.07
C THR A 15 -1.72 -3.61 10.12
N ASN A 16 -1.92 -4.46 9.10
CA ASN A 16 -3.19 -4.54 8.32
C ASN A 16 -3.74 -3.19 7.78
N SER A 17 -2.93 -2.13 7.75
CA SER A 17 -3.38 -0.78 7.45
C SER A 17 -2.36 -0.13 6.53
N TRP A 18 -2.85 0.63 5.54
CA TRP A 18 -2.00 1.45 4.67
C TRP A 18 -1.01 2.32 5.46
N SER A 19 -1.39 2.74 6.67
CA SER A 19 -0.51 3.47 7.59
C SER A 19 0.71 2.68 8.06
N GLY A 20 0.59 1.35 8.25
CA GLY A 20 1.71 0.48 8.62
C GLY A 20 2.72 0.30 7.48
N TYR A 21 2.23 0.02 6.27
CA TYR A 21 3.06 -0.04 5.06
C TYR A 21 3.77 1.30 4.77
N ASN A 22 3.05 2.41 4.88
CA ASN A 22 3.61 3.74 4.68
C ASN A 22 4.71 4.06 5.70
N TYR A 23 4.51 3.70 6.97
CA TYR A 23 5.52 3.88 8.02
C TYR A 23 6.77 3.03 7.76
N GLN A 24 6.61 1.77 7.36
CA GLN A 24 7.71 0.90 6.97
C GLN A 24 8.53 1.48 5.80
N GLY A 25 7.85 1.95 4.74
CA GLY A 25 8.50 2.59 3.59
C GLY A 25 9.29 3.85 3.96
N LYS A 26 8.78 4.65 4.91
CA LYS A 26 9.48 5.83 5.44
C LYS A 26 10.72 5.45 6.24
N ILE A 27 10.63 4.47 7.13
CA ILE A 27 11.78 3.99 7.91
C ILE A 27 12.86 3.43 6.97
N ALA A 28 12.46 2.67 5.96
CA ALA A 28 13.34 2.15 4.92
C ALA A 28 14.10 3.29 4.21
N LEU A 29 13.38 4.34 3.78
CA LEU A 29 13.97 5.51 3.14
C LEU A 29 14.96 6.23 4.06
N PHE A 30 14.59 6.46 5.32
CA PHE A 30 15.47 7.07 6.32
C PHE A 30 16.81 6.31 6.46
N VAL A 31 16.75 4.99 6.63
CA VAL A 31 17.96 4.15 6.79
C VAL A 31 18.85 4.21 5.55
N VAL A 32 18.25 4.21 4.35
CA VAL A 32 19.01 4.34 3.09
C VAL A 32 19.71 5.69 2.99
N LEU A 33 18.99 6.80 3.26
CA LEU A 33 19.57 8.14 3.21
C LEU A 33 20.71 8.30 4.21
N LYS A 34 20.53 7.82 5.44
CA LYS A 34 21.58 7.81 6.46
C LYS A 34 22.81 7.03 5.99
N LYS A 35 22.63 5.87 5.35
CA LYS A 35 23.74 5.08 4.82
C LYS A 35 24.43 5.76 3.63
N ILE A 36 23.69 6.41 2.74
CA ILE A 36 24.26 7.22 1.66
C ILE A 36 25.11 8.36 2.25
N ASN A 37 24.59 9.08 3.24
CA ASN A 37 25.32 10.16 3.92
C ASN A 37 26.57 9.67 4.65
N GLU A 38 26.50 8.51 5.30
CA GLU A 38 27.66 7.85 5.91
C GLU A 38 28.74 7.57 4.86
N LEU A 39 28.39 6.95 3.73
CA LEU A 39 29.31 6.61 2.64
C LEU A 39 29.98 7.86 2.05
N ILE A 40 29.22 8.96 1.90
CA ILE A 40 29.77 10.25 1.45
C ILE A 40 30.74 10.80 2.48
N SER A 41 30.37 10.80 3.76
CA SER A 41 31.18 11.38 4.84
C SER A 41 32.55 10.69 4.99
N ILE A 42 32.62 9.38 4.70
CA ILE A 42 33.86 8.59 4.75
C ILE A 42 34.59 8.51 3.40
N GLY A 43 34.18 9.31 2.40
CA GLY A 43 34.83 9.38 1.09
C GLY A 43 34.63 8.15 0.19
N LYS A 44 33.59 7.34 0.44
CA LYS A 44 33.25 6.11 -0.31
C LYS A 44 32.03 6.29 -1.21
N VAL A 45 31.97 7.42 -1.93
CA VAL A 45 30.83 7.76 -2.80
C VAL A 45 30.62 6.70 -3.90
N ASP A 46 31.70 6.14 -4.46
CA ASP A 46 31.63 5.11 -5.51
C ASP A 46 31.02 3.78 -5.01
N GLU A 47 31.03 3.53 -3.70
CA GLU A 47 30.42 2.34 -3.11
C GLU A 47 28.89 2.40 -3.16
N ILE A 48 28.28 3.59 -3.27
CA ILE A 48 26.82 3.76 -3.30
C ILE A 48 26.18 2.88 -4.38
N GLU A 49 26.81 2.75 -5.56
CA GLU A 49 26.26 1.95 -6.66
C GLU A 49 26.21 0.44 -6.38
N LYS A 50 26.98 -0.02 -5.39
CA LYS A 50 26.99 -1.43 -4.96
C LYS A 50 25.93 -1.73 -3.92
N TYR A 51 25.32 -0.71 -3.32
CA TYR A 51 24.25 -0.88 -2.34
C TYR A 51 22.86 -0.88 -3.01
N SER A 52 21.98 -1.71 -2.45
CA SER A 52 20.56 -1.73 -2.81
C SER A 52 19.70 -1.99 -1.59
N ILE A 53 18.46 -1.51 -1.61
CA ILE A 53 17.43 -1.89 -0.65
C ILE A 53 16.54 -2.97 -1.27
N GLU A 54 16.21 -3.98 -0.49
CA GLU A 54 15.17 -4.97 -0.81
C GLU A 54 14.01 -4.81 0.16
N LEU A 55 12.80 -4.68 -0.38
CA LEU A 55 11.57 -4.48 0.39
C LEU A 55 10.75 -5.77 0.38
N GLU A 56 10.13 -6.10 1.52
CA GLU A 56 9.16 -7.20 1.66
C GLU A 56 9.69 -8.56 1.19
N TRP A 57 10.94 -8.91 1.48
CA TRP A 57 11.51 -10.20 1.06
C TRP A 57 12.15 -10.97 2.20
N LEU A 58 13.41 -10.69 2.54
CA LEU A 58 14.05 -11.37 3.68
C LEU A 58 13.49 -10.88 5.01
N GLU A 59 13.18 -9.58 5.11
CA GLU A 59 12.50 -8.91 6.21
C GLU A 59 11.60 -7.80 5.64
N ASP A 60 10.97 -7.01 6.51
CA ASP A 60 10.22 -5.81 6.12
C ASP A 60 11.05 -4.95 5.15
N PHE A 61 12.33 -4.74 5.45
CA PHE A 61 13.32 -4.37 4.45
C PHE A 61 14.74 -4.84 4.80
N SER A 62 15.66 -4.79 3.83
CA SER A 62 17.05 -5.17 4.00
C SER A 62 17.98 -4.30 3.16
N ILE A 63 19.18 -4.02 3.68
CA ILE A 63 20.26 -3.39 2.91
C ILE A 63 21.21 -4.48 2.42
N LEU A 64 21.45 -4.49 1.12
CA LEU A 64 22.30 -5.45 0.44
C LEU A 64 23.48 -4.72 -0.19
N TYR A 65 24.59 -5.45 -0.28
CA TYR A 65 25.81 -4.99 -0.91
C TYR A 65 26.25 -6.01 -1.96
N LYS A 66 26.61 -5.52 -3.15
CA LYS A 66 27.14 -6.33 -4.24
C LYS A 66 28.66 -6.22 -4.29
N ASP A 67 29.34 -7.32 -4.02
CA ASP A 67 30.77 -7.48 -4.23
C ASP A 67 31.07 -8.47 -5.37
N ASN A 68 32.33 -8.88 -5.45
CA ASN A 68 32.79 -9.84 -6.46
C ASN A 68 32.19 -11.25 -6.24
N ASP A 69 31.81 -11.59 -5.01
CA ASP A 69 31.26 -12.90 -4.63
C ASP A 69 29.74 -12.96 -4.76
N GLY A 70 29.10 -11.82 -5.07
CA GLY A 70 27.68 -11.71 -5.39
C GLY A 70 26.97 -10.68 -4.52
N VAL A 71 25.67 -10.87 -4.32
CA VAL A 71 24.87 -9.96 -3.48
C VAL A 71 24.72 -10.57 -2.09
N GLN A 72 25.11 -9.79 -1.09
CA GLN A 72 25.11 -10.18 0.32
C GLN A 72 24.15 -9.31 1.12
N TYR A 73 23.48 -9.89 2.11
CA TYR A 73 22.71 -9.13 3.08
C TYR A 73 23.65 -8.54 4.12
N LYS A 74 23.62 -7.21 4.27
CA LYS A 74 24.44 -6.48 5.24
C LYS A 74 23.65 -6.22 6.51
N THR A 75 22.48 -5.61 6.36
CA THR A 75 21.55 -5.38 7.48
C THR A 75 20.14 -5.79 7.11
N ILE A 76 19.41 -6.31 8.08
CA ILE A 76 17.99 -6.67 7.96
C ILE A 76 17.19 -5.88 8.99
N HIS A 77 15.97 -5.49 8.65
CA HIS A 77 15.20 -4.54 9.44
C HIS A 77 13.75 -4.99 9.56
N GLN A 78 13.30 -5.19 10.79
CA GLN A 78 11.91 -5.43 11.13
C GLN A 78 11.30 -4.14 11.70
N VAL A 79 10.18 -3.70 11.14
CA VAL A 79 9.42 -2.52 11.55
C VAL A 79 8.12 -2.94 12.25
N LYS A 80 7.86 -2.36 13.43
CA LYS A 80 6.65 -2.59 14.21
C LYS A 80 6.06 -1.27 14.70
N ALA A 81 5.01 -0.83 14.01
CA ALA A 81 4.17 0.29 14.43
C ALA A 81 3.08 -0.17 15.41
N LYS A 82 3.49 -0.59 16.62
CA LYS A 82 2.58 -1.05 17.69
C LYS A 82 2.71 -0.13 18.89
N ASP A 83 1.57 0.19 19.51
CA ASP A 83 1.52 0.86 20.81
C ASP A 83 1.78 -0.15 21.94
N LYS A 84 3.03 -0.60 22.04
CA LYS A 84 3.50 -1.61 22.99
C LYS A 84 4.85 -1.19 23.56
N HIS A 85 5.09 -1.56 24.81
CA HIS A 85 6.27 -1.16 25.55
C HIS A 85 7.07 -2.35 26.10
N ASN A 86 6.53 -3.57 26.09
CA ASN A 86 7.24 -4.72 26.66
C ASN A 86 8.02 -5.46 25.58
N ILE A 87 9.26 -5.88 25.88
CA ILE A 87 10.08 -6.66 24.95
C ILE A 87 9.41 -7.98 24.52
N THR A 88 8.60 -8.59 25.40
CA THR A 88 7.86 -9.82 25.10
C THR A 88 6.83 -9.64 24.00
N ASP A 89 6.31 -8.42 23.79
CA ASP A 89 5.38 -8.11 22.70
C ASP A 89 6.06 -8.22 21.31
N TYR A 90 7.40 -8.26 21.30
CA TYR A 90 8.27 -8.37 20.13
C TYR A 90 9.01 -9.71 20.06
N GLU A 91 8.67 -10.69 20.91
CA GLU A 91 9.34 -12.00 20.97
C GLU A 91 9.44 -12.66 19.59
N ASP A 92 8.34 -12.73 18.85
CA ASP A 92 8.32 -13.35 17.53
C ASP A 92 9.27 -12.65 16.53
N ALA A 93 9.26 -11.32 16.51
CA ALA A 93 10.14 -10.54 15.63
C ALA A 93 11.62 -10.77 15.96
N LEU A 94 11.97 -10.72 17.23
CA LEU A 94 13.35 -10.90 17.70
C LEU A 94 13.86 -12.33 17.40
N VAL A 95 13.02 -13.33 17.63
CA VAL A 95 13.35 -14.73 17.35
C VAL A 95 13.56 -14.96 15.85
N LYS A 96 12.74 -14.36 14.98
CA LYS A 96 12.90 -14.45 13.52
C LYS A 96 14.17 -13.80 13.01
N LEU A 97 14.47 -12.59 13.50
CA LEU A 97 15.72 -11.89 13.15
C LEU A 97 16.95 -12.72 13.55
N TYR A 98 16.94 -13.31 14.75
CA TYR A 98 18.02 -14.20 15.20
C TYR A 98 18.27 -15.36 14.24
N TYR A 99 17.21 -16.06 13.84
CA TYR A 99 17.35 -17.17 12.91
C TYR A 99 17.91 -16.73 11.55
N LYS A 100 17.53 -15.55 11.05
CA LYS A 100 18.06 -15.02 9.79
C LYS A 100 19.55 -14.71 9.91
N ILE A 101 20.02 -14.13 11.03
CA ILE A 101 21.45 -13.97 11.33
C ILE A 101 22.19 -15.32 11.26
N VAL A 102 21.64 -16.34 11.92
CA VAL A 102 22.31 -17.65 11.97
C VAL A 102 22.42 -18.30 10.59
N ASN A 103 21.43 -18.11 9.70
CA ASN A 103 21.49 -18.68 8.34
C ASN A 103 22.29 -17.82 7.35
N HIS A 104 22.33 -16.51 7.55
CA HIS A 104 22.97 -15.56 6.64
C HIS A 104 24.16 -14.93 7.34
N LYS A 105 25.31 -15.62 7.26
CA LYS A 105 26.54 -15.23 7.97
C LYS A 105 27.11 -13.87 7.54
N THR A 106 26.69 -13.33 6.40
CA THR A 106 27.09 -11.98 5.95
C THR A 106 26.37 -10.86 6.67
N ILE A 107 25.30 -11.15 7.42
CA ILE A 107 24.55 -10.14 8.17
C ILE A 107 25.45 -9.61 9.30
N GLU A 108 25.67 -8.30 9.23
CA GLU A 108 26.41 -7.53 10.21
C GLU A 108 25.48 -7.18 11.38
N TYR A 109 24.28 -6.69 11.08
CA TYR A 109 23.27 -6.31 12.08
C TYR A 109 21.84 -6.65 11.65
N ALA A 110 20.99 -6.94 12.63
CA ALA A 110 19.55 -7.12 12.47
C ALA A 110 18.81 -6.19 13.44
N TYR A 111 17.99 -5.31 12.88
CA TYR A 111 17.39 -4.21 13.64
C TYR A 111 15.90 -4.40 13.85
N LEU A 112 15.46 -4.12 15.07
CA LEU A 112 14.05 -3.89 15.39
C LEU A 112 13.78 -2.39 15.44
N HIS A 113 12.85 -1.92 14.61
CA HIS A 113 12.32 -0.56 14.62
C HIS A 113 10.95 -0.56 15.29
N VAL A 114 10.80 0.29 16.31
CA VAL A 114 9.55 0.48 17.06
C VAL A 114 9.10 1.94 17.01
N CYS A 115 7.78 2.17 17.09
CA CYS A 115 7.22 3.52 17.13
C CYS A 115 7.04 4.10 18.54
N LYS A 116 7.28 3.28 19.57
CA LYS A 116 7.21 3.65 20.98
C LYS A 116 8.40 3.04 21.72
N SER A 117 8.82 3.68 22.81
CA SER A 117 9.93 3.21 23.63
C SER A 117 9.62 1.83 24.23
N ILE A 118 10.59 0.92 24.18
CA ILE A 118 10.52 -0.36 24.89
C ILE A 118 11.08 -0.14 26.30
N ASN A 119 10.39 -0.66 27.31
CA ASN A 119 10.84 -0.66 28.69
C ASN A 119 11.88 -1.77 28.89
N TYR A 120 13.15 -1.47 28.65
CA TYR A 120 14.27 -2.37 28.97
C TYR A 120 15.51 -1.59 29.41
N ASP A 121 16.34 -2.23 30.24
CA ASP A 121 17.70 -1.79 30.54
C ASP A 121 18.62 -2.27 29.41
N GLU A 122 19.34 -1.34 28.76
CA GLU A 122 20.29 -1.64 27.69
C GLU A 122 21.32 -2.68 28.09
N ASN A 123 21.74 -2.70 29.37
CA ASN A 123 22.70 -3.67 29.89
C ASN A 123 22.11 -5.09 29.97
N GLU A 124 20.78 -5.23 29.99
CA GLU A 124 20.07 -6.51 30.07
C GLU A 124 19.49 -6.94 28.72
N TRP A 125 19.66 -6.16 27.64
CA TRP A 125 19.06 -6.42 26.33
C TRP A 125 19.42 -7.82 25.81
N ASN A 126 20.72 -8.13 25.74
CA ASN A 126 21.21 -9.39 25.20
C ASN A 126 20.70 -10.58 26.00
N ASP A 127 20.66 -10.47 27.33
CA ASP A 127 20.19 -11.54 28.22
C ASP A 127 18.69 -11.78 28.02
N LYS A 128 17.88 -10.71 27.95
CA LYS A 128 16.44 -10.82 27.68
C LYS A 128 16.15 -11.41 26.31
N VAL A 129 16.84 -10.98 25.27
CA VAL A 129 16.70 -11.54 23.91
C VAL A 129 17.07 -13.03 23.91
N LYS A 130 18.16 -13.39 24.58
CA LYS A 130 18.60 -14.78 24.73
C LYS A 130 17.56 -15.64 25.45
N GLU A 131 16.96 -15.15 26.52
CA GLU A 131 15.86 -15.82 27.22
C GLU A 131 14.65 -16.06 26.30
N LEU A 132 14.27 -15.06 25.50
CA LEU A 132 13.16 -15.18 24.53
C LEU A 132 13.44 -16.26 23.48
N ILE A 133 14.66 -16.30 22.93
CA ILE A 133 15.07 -17.32 21.96
C ILE A 133 15.07 -18.72 22.59
N LEU A 134 15.58 -18.86 23.81
CA LEU A 134 15.60 -20.13 24.55
C LEU A 134 14.21 -20.70 24.82
N LYS A 135 13.20 -19.84 25.03
CA LYS A 135 11.81 -20.30 25.24
C LYS A 135 11.29 -21.11 24.05
N CYS A 136 11.69 -20.75 22.82
CA CYS A 136 11.21 -21.36 21.58
C CYS A 136 9.68 -21.44 21.50
N SER A 137 8.96 -20.47 22.10
CA SER A 137 7.52 -20.55 22.32
C SER A 137 6.75 -20.66 20.99
N HIS A 138 7.10 -19.81 20.01
CA HIS A 138 6.50 -19.79 18.69
C HIS A 138 6.74 -21.09 17.93
N ILE A 139 7.98 -21.61 17.93
CA ILE A 139 8.30 -22.88 17.26
C ILE A 139 7.53 -24.04 17.87
N LYS A 140 7.42 -24.09 19.21
CA LYS A 140 6.60 -25.10 19.89
C LYS A 140 5.13 -24.96 19.51
N ALA A 141 4.61 -23.74 19.41
CA ALA A 141 3.23 -23.50 18.97
C ALA A 141 2.99 -24.00 17.53
N VAL A 142 3.87 -23.66 16.58
CA VAL A 142 3.80 -24.15 15.19
C VAL A 142 3.93 -25.67 15.15
N GLN A 143 4.88 -26.25 15.88
CA GLN A 143 5.05 -27.69 15.98
C GLN A 143 3.76 -28.39 16.47
N ASN A 144 3.13 -27.86 17.52
CA ASN A 144 1.87 -28.39 18.04
C ASN A 144 0.73 -28.30 17.02
N ILE A 145 0.64 -27.19 16.28
CA ILE A 145 -0.33 -27.02 15.21
C ILE A 145 -0.10 -28.07 14.10
N ILE A 146 1.15 -28.29 13.68
CA ILE A 146 1.51 -29.28 12.65
C ILE A 146 1.23 -30.71 13.13
N ILE A 147 1.55 -31.04 14.38
CA ILE A 147 1.22 -32.34 14.99
C ILE A 147 -0.30 -32.54 15.03
N SER A 148 -1.06 -31.54 15.45
CA SER A 148 -2.52 -31.57 15.47
C SER A 148 -3.11 -31.81 14.08
N TYR A 149 -2.59 -31.11 13.07
CA TYR A 149 -2.98 -31.30 11.67
C TYR A 149 -2.66 -32.72 11.18
N LYS A 150 -1.46 -33.23 11.49
CA LYS A 150 -1.03 -34.59 11.12
C LYS A 150 -1.88 -35.67 11.79
N SER A 151 -2.38 -35.43 13.00
CA SER A 151 -3.24 -36.38 13.72
C SER A 151 -4.74 -36.17 13.46
N ASN A 152 -5.13 -35.21 12.63
CA ASN A 152 -6.54 -34.87 12.39
C ASN A 152 -7.27 -35.99 11.61
N PRO A 153 -8.38 -36.56 12.14
CA PRO A 153 -9.16 -37.59 11.45
C PRO A 153 -9.84 -37.10 10.16
N LYS A 154 -10.05 -35.77 9.99
CA LYS A 154 -10.58 -35.13 8.77
C LYS A 154 -9.48 -34.55 7.87
N LYS A 155 -8.26 -35.06 7.93
CA LYS A 155 -7.10 -34.59 7.12
C LYS A 155 -7.40 -34.51 5.62
N LYS A 156 -8.23 -35.41 5.09
CA LYS A 156 -8.64 -35.39 3.68
C LYS A 156 -9.34 -34.07 3.30
N ASP A 157 -10.30 -33.62 4.11
CA ASP A 157 -11.04 -32.38 3.87
C ASP A 157 -10.12 -31.15 3.93
N GLU A 158 -9.13 -31.16 4.84
CA GLU A 158 -8.13 -30.10 4.95
C GLU A 158 -7.20 -30.02 3.74
N VAL A 159 -6.74 -31.17 3.23
CA VAL A 159 -5.92 -31.23 2.00
C VAL A 159 -6.70 -30.74 0.78
N GLU A 160 -8.00 -31.02 0.70
CA GLU A 160 -8.84 -30.50 -0.39
C GLU A 160 -9.00 -28.97 -0.32
N LYS A 161 -9.02 -28.37 0.88
CA LYS A 161 -9.07 -26.91 1.06
C LYS A 161 -7.82 -26.19 0.55
N ILE A 162 -6.67 -26.87 0.41
CA ILE A 162 -5.42 -26.27 -0.10
C ILE A 162 -5.61 -25.64 -1.50
N TYR A 163 -6.53 -26.19 -2.30
CA TYR A 163 -6.80 -25.75 -3.67
C TYR A 163 -8.06 -24.89 -3.82
N LYS A 164 -8.87 -24.73 -2.76
CA LYS A 164 -10.09 -23.91 -2.81
C LYS A 164 -9.73 -22.42 -2.70
N SER A 165 -10.48 -21.58 -3.41
CA SER A 165 -10.39 -20.12 -3.29
C SER A 165 -10.90 -19.67 -1.91
N GLY A 166 -10.14 -18.82 -1.22
CA GLY A 166 -10.47 -18.31 0.11
C GLY A 166 -9.26 -18.14 1.03
N ARG A 167 -9.49 -17.68 2.27
CA ARG A 167 -8.45 -17.49 3.28
C ARG A 167 -7.82 -18.84 3.66
N LYS A 168 -6.54 -19.02 3.34
CA LYS A 168 -5.79 -20.24 3.67
C LYS A 168 -5.34 -20.22 5.12
N SER A 169 -5.42 -21.37 5.79
CA SER A 169 -4.81 -21.56 7.11
C SER A 169 -3.28 -21.45 7.02
N GLU A 170 -2.65 -21.09 8.13
CA GLU A 170 -1.18 -20.96 8.23
C GLU A 170 -0.46 -22.28 7.92
N VAL A 171 -1.06 -23.40 8.34
CA VAL A 171 -0.57 -24.75 7.99
C VAL A 171 -0.62 -25.01 6.48
N ASN A 172 -1.71 -24.63 5.81
CA ASN A 172 -1.85 -24.83 4.36
C ASN A 172 -0.81 -24.01 3.58
N LYS A 173 -0.45 -22.83 4.08
CA LYS A 173 0.63 -22.01 3.51
C LYS A 173 1.99 -22.70 3.66
N LEU A 174 2.33 -23.18 4.85
CA LEU A 174 3.56 -23.92 5.12
C LEU A 174 3.68 -25.21 4.30
N ILE A 175 2.59 -25.99 4.17
CA ILE A 175 2.58 -27.21 3.36
C ILE A 175 2.89 -26.87 1.90
N LYS A 176 2.25 -25.84 1.32
CA LYS A 176 2.55 -25.42 -0.05
C LYS A 176 4.02 -25.08 -0.20
N GLU A 177 4.55 -24.21 0.65
CA GLU A 177 5.94 -23.76 0.61
C GLU A 177 6.94 -24.93 0.64
N TYR A 178 6.78 -25.84 1.59
CA TYR A 178 7.67 -27.00 1.69
C TYR A 178 7.54 -27.92 0.47
N ASN A 179 6.33 -28.06 -0.09
CA ASN A 179 6.11 -28.81 -1.31
C ASN A 179 6.87 -28.21 -2.51
N GLU A 180 6.87 -26.89 -2.65
CA GLU A 180 7.63 -26.22 -3.71
C GLU A 180 9.14 -26.39 -3.50
N LYS A 181 9.59 -26.24 -2.26
CA LYS A 181 11.02 -26.20 -1.91
C LYS A 181 11.70 -27.56 -1.96
N TYR A 182 11.01 -28.62 -1.52
CA TYR A 182 11.62 -29.93 -1.30
C TYR A 182 10.98 -31.07 -2.10
N PHE A 183 9.79 -30.86 -2.68
CA PHE A 183 9.00 -31.94 -3.29
C PHE A 183 8.53 -31.61 -4.72
N GLU A 184 9.27 -30.75 -5.43
CA GLU A 184 9.12 -30.49 -6.88
C GLU A 184 7.70 -30.08 -7.29
N TYR A 185 6.97 -29.39 -6.41
CA TYR A 185 5.63 -28.88 -6.74
C TYR A 185 4.61 -29.96 -7.12
N ARG A 186 4.81 -31.22 -6.68
CA ARG A 186 3.86 -32.31 -6.95
C ARG A 186 2.50 -32.00 -6.34
N LYS A 187 1.42 -32.49 -6.95
CA LYS A 187 0.06 -32.31 -6.40
C LYS A 187 -0.02 -32.91 -4.99
N ILE A 188 -0.18 -32.04 -3.99
CA ILE A 188 -0.41 -32.39 -2.58
C ILE A 188 -1.73 -33.17 -2.48
N ASN A 189 -1.67 -34.32 -1.82
CA ASN A 189 -2.78 -35.23 -1.55
C ASN A 189 -2.56 -35.95 -0.20
N VAL A 190 -3.54 -36.72 0.25
CA VAL A 190 -3.49 -37.38 1.57
C VAL A 190 -2.32 -38.35 1.71
N HIS A 191 -1.81 -38.92 0.61
CA HIS A 191 -0.71 -39.89 0.64
C HIS A 191 0.68 -39.25 0.72
N ASN A 192 0.84 -37.98 0.32
CA ASN A 192 2.14 -37.30 0.35
C ASN A 192 2.24 -36.16 1.37
N VAL A 193 1.11 -35.65 1.88
CA VAL A 193 1.10 -34.52 2.82
C VAL A 193 1.88 -34.82 4.09
N ASP A 194 1.85 -36.07 4.57
CA ASP A 194 2.58 -36.46 5.78
C ASP A 194 4.09 -36.38 5.61
N ASN A 195 4.63 -36.67 4.42
CA ASN A 195 6.06 -36.48 4.14
C ASN A 195 6.47 -35.00 4.20
N ILE A 196 5.59 -34.11 3.76
CA ILE A 196 5.80 -32.67 3.81
C ILE A 196 5.76 -32.20 5.28
N LEU A 197 4.75 -32.64 6.03
CA LEU A 197 4.60 -32.33 7.46
C LEU A 197 5.80 -32.85 8.28
N ASP A 198 6.30 -34.05 7.98
CA ASP A 198 7.48 -34.62 8.63
C ASP A 198 8.73 -33.81 8.34
N ARG A 199 8.86 -33.29 7.10
CA ARG A 199 9.96 -32.40 6.78
C ARG A 199 9.87 -31.08 7.54
N ILE A 200 8.67 -30.51 7.66
CA ILE A 200 8.42 -29.31 8.49
C ILE A 200 8.81 -29.59 9.95
N LEU A 201 8.35 -30.69 10.53
CA LEU A 201 8.66 -31.06 11.92
C LEU A 201 10.16 -31.26 12.14
N SER A 202 10.87 -31.87 11.20
CA SER A 202 12.32 -32.05 11.26
C SER A 202 13.08 -30.72 11.20
N ASP A 203 12.71 -29.81 10.30
CA ASP A 203 13.33 -28.48 10.21
C ASP A 203 13.02 -27.65 11.49
N LEU A 204 11.80 -27.74 12.05
CA LEU A 204 11.44 -27.11 13.35
C LEU A 204 12.29 -27.67 14.51
N GLN A 205 12.48 -28.99 14.57
CA GLN A 205 13.35 -29.61 15.60
C GLN A 205 14.80 -29.14 15.48
N ALA A 206 15.32 -29.02 14.25
CA ALA A 206 16.66 -28.49 14.02
C ALA A 206 16.80 -27.02 14.48
N GLN A 207 15.75 -26.21 14.30
CA GLN A 207 15.70 -24.83 14.82
C GLN A 207 15.70 -24.81 16.35
N MET A 208 14.93 -25.67 17.02
CA MET A 208 14.95 -25.77 18.49
C MET A 208 16.33 -26.15 19.03
N LEU A 209 17.02 -27.09 18.38
CA LEU A 209 18.40 -27.46 18.73
C LEU A 209 19.38 -26.29 18.52
N THR A 210 19.19 -25.53 17.45
CA THR A 210 20.00 -24.33 17.19
C THR A 210 19.82 -23.29 18.29
N SER A 211 18.60 -23.12 18.78
CA SER A 211 18.28 -22.20 19.89
C SER A 211 18.74 -22.67 21.25
N GLN A 212 19.21 -23.92 21.39
CA GLN A 212 19.93 -24.36 22.58
C GLN A 212 21.43 -24.02 22.52
N ASN A 213 21.99 -23.79 21.32
CA ASN A 213 23.40 -23.50 21.08
C ASN A 213 23.62 -22.05 20.64
N ILE A 214 23.01 -21.10 21.37
CA ILE A 214 23.10 -19.67 21.07
C ILE A 214 24.54 -19.18 21.19
N GLN A 215 25.03 -18.53 20.13
CA GLN A 215 26.32 -17.86 20.14
C GLN A 215 26.13 -16.40 20.54
N ASP A 216 26.88 -15.94 21.54
CA ASP A 216 26.76 -14.55 22.03
C ASP A 216 27.13 -13.53 20.93
N GLU A 217 27.98 -13.91 19.98
CA GLU A 217 28.31 -13.10 18.80
C GLU A 217 27.12 -12.87 17.88
N ASP A 218 26.24 -13.87 17.70
CA ASP A 218 25.04 -13.73 16.87
C ASP A 218 23.97 -12.89 17.61
N ILE A 219 23.91 -12.96 18.94
CA ILE A 219 23.00 -12.13 19.76
C ILE A 219 23.38 -10.66 19.70
N LYS A 220 24.68 -10.34 19.76
CA LYS A 220 25.18 -8.95 19.70
C LYS A 220 24.83 -8.23 18.39
N LYS A 221 24.43 -8.95 17.34
CA LYS A 221 23.98 -8.38 16.07
C LYS A 221 22.52 -7.91 16.11
N LEU A 222 21.74 -8.33 17.12
CA LEU A 222 20.34 -7.96 17.30
C LEU A 222 20.24 -6.69 18.14
N GLU A 223 19.77 -5.61 17.55
CA GLU A 223 19.68 -4.32 18.23
C GLU A 223 18.32 -3.65 17.98
N VAL A 224 17.88 -2.84 18.94
CA VAL A 224 16.84 -1.84 18.68
C VAL A 224 17.49 -0.69 17.93
N TYR A 225 16.88 -0.27 16.83
CA TYR A 225 17.49 0.76 15.99
C TYR A 225 17.57 2.12 16.71
N SER A 226 18.77 2.72 16.69
CA SER A 226 19.01 4.04 17.27
C SER A 226 18.91 5.16 16.23
N TYR A 227 18.08 6.16 16.52
CA TYR A 227 17.84 7.31 15.66
C TYR A 227 18.74 8.49 16.01
N SER A 228 18.85 9.47 15.10
CA SER A 228 19.77 10.61 15.24
C SER A 228 19.44 11.57 16.39
N ASN A 229 18.22 11.50 16.93
CA ASN A 229 17.79 12.21 18.14
C ASN A 229 18.22 11.51 19.45
N GLY A 230 18.91 10.36 19.36
CA GLY A 230 19.33 9.57 20.52
C GLY A 230 18.26 8.62 21.04
N ASN A 231 17.05 8.60 20.46
CA ASN A 231 16.00 7.65 20.83
C ASN A 231 16.24 6.29 20.15
N VAL A 232 15.80 5.22 20.82
CA VAL A 232 15.71 3.86 20.27
C VAL A 232 14.31 3.53 19.73
N TYR A 233 13.56 4.58 19.38
CA TYR A 233 12.23 4.51 18.77
C TYR A 233 12.03 5.76 17.90
N CYS A 234 11.06 5.71 16.99
CA CYS A 234 10.70 6.86 16.17
C CYS A 234 9.19 6.96 16.07
N GLU A 235 8.59 8.07 16.49
CA GLU A 235 7.14 8.19 16.35
C GLU A 235 6.74 8.38 14.87
N LEU A 236 5.48 8.04 14.54
CA LEU A 236 4.95 8.18 13.18
C LEU A 236 4.98 9.65 12.69
N ALA A 237 4.83 10.60 13.60
CA ALA A 237 4.88 12.02 13.27
C ALA A 237 6.32 12.50 12.99
N GLU A 238 7.33 11.90 13.62
CA GLU A 238 8.72 12.36 13.59
C GLU A 238 9.49 11.88 12.36
N ILE A 239 9.15 10.71 11.80
CA ILE A 239 9.95 10.07 10.76
C ILE A 239 10.08 10.94 9.50
N ASN A 240 9.05 11.71 9.15
CA ASN A 240 9.09 12.61 8.00
C ASN A 240 10.17 13.69 8.19
N ASP A 241 10.29 14.24 9.39
CA ASP A 241 11.26 15.29 9.69
C ASP A 241 12.69 14.73 9.69
N LEU A 242 12.88 13.52 10.24
CA LEU A 242 14.18 12.83 10.20
C LEU A 242 14.63 12.57 8.75
N ILE A 243 13.74 12.16 7.86
CA ILE A 243 14.05 11.96 6.44
C ILE A 243 14.46 13.30 5.79
N LYS A 244 13.71 14.37 6.03
CA LYS A 244 14.03 15.71 5.51
C LYS A 244 15.37 16.23 6.03
N VAL A 245 15.74 15.89 7.27
CA VAL A 245 17.07 16.19 7.82
C VAL A 245 18.14 15.43 7.02
N GLU A 246 17.97 14.14 6.74
CA GLU A 246 18.94 13.36 5.96
C GLU A 246 19.05 13.82 4.50
N ILE A 247 17.94 14.27 3.88
CA ILE A 247 17.96 14.88 2.53
C ILE A 247 18.82 16.16 2.54
N ASN A 248 18.62 17.04 3.52
CA ASN A 248 19.43 18.25 3.64
C ASN A 248 20.89 17.93 3.96
N SER A 249 21.16 16.93 4.80
CA SER A 249 22.52 16.46 5.08
C SER A 249 23.21 15.97 3.83
N TYR A 250 22.50 15.25 2.94
CA TYR A 250 23.02 14.83 1.66
C TYR A 250 23.51 16.02 0.83
N TRP A 251 22.67 17.03 0.61
CA TRP A 251 23.04 18.22 -0.17
C TRP A 251 24.19 19.01 0.44
N ARG A 252 24.26 19.12 1.77
CA ARG A 252 25.40 19.75 2.45
C ARG A 252 26.68 18.97 2.22
N ASN A 253 26.62 17.65 2.31
CA ASN A 253 27.77 16.76 2.20
C ASN A 253 28.29 16.64 0.76
N THR A 254 27.43 16.80 -0.25
CA THR A 254 27.82 16.79 -1.66
C THR A 254 28.23 18.16 -2.20
N GLY A 255 28.09 19.22 -1.40
CA GLY A 255 28.40 20.59 -1.82
C GLY A 255 27.40 21.15 -2.83
N ALA A 256 26.13 20.73 -2.76
CA ALA A 256 25.07 21.26 -3.60
C ALA A 256 24.84 22.76 -3.36
N GLU A 257 24.21 23.44 -4.32
CA GLU A 257 23.96 24.87 -4.23
C GLU A 257 23.16 25.23 -2.96
N GLY A 258 23.60 26.28 -2.26
CA GLY A 258 23.09 26.62 -0.92
C GLY A 258 21.58 26.82 -0.85
N TRP A 259 20.93 27.24 -1.95
CA TRP A 259 19.48 27.42 -2.00
C TRP A 259 18.72 26.10 -1.77
N LYS A 260 19.24 24.95 -2.25
CA LYS A 260 18.61 23.63 -2.05
C LYS A 260 18.44 23.30 -0.57
N CYS A 261 19.45 23.62 0.23
CA CYS A 261 19.46 23.36 1.67
C CYS A 261 18.54 24.30 2.47
N THR A 262 18.05 25.38 1.85
CA THR A 262 17.19 26.39 2.49
C THR A 262 15.75 26.37 1.99
N ASP A 263 15.51 25.82 0.80
CA ASP A 263 14.19 25.74 0.19
C ASP A 263 13.41 24.54 0.75
N GLN A 264 12.55 24.82 1.72
CA GLN A 264 11.70 23.81 2.35
C GLN A 264 10.74 23.14 1.36
N ASN A 265 10.22 23.87 0.37
CA ASN A 265 9.31 23.30 -0.63
C ASN A 265 10.07 22.33 -1.53
N PHE A 266 11.27 22.68 -1.94
CA PHE A 266 12.12 21.79 -2.73
C PHE A 266 12.47 20.50 -1.94
N CYS A 267 12.81 20.65 -0.65
CA CYS A 267 13.01 19.51 0.25
C CYS A 267 11.77 18.61 0.34
N GLU A 268 10.58 19.21 0.50
CA GLU A 268 9.31 18.48 0.51
C GLU A 268 9.08 17.70 -0.78
N MET A 269 9.35 18.32 -1.93
CA MET A 269 9.18 17.69 -3.24
C MET A 269 10.11 16.48 -3.41
N ILE A 270 11.37 16.61 -3.00
CA ILE A 270 12.36 15.52 -3.06
C ILE A 270 11.95 14.39 -2.13
N PHE A 271 11.51 14.71 -0.91
CA PHE A 271 10.97 13.75 0.04
C PHE A 271 9.80 12.94 -0.56
N LEU A 272 8.82 13.63 -1.14
CA LEU A 272 7.65 13.00 -1.75
C LEU A 272 8.01 12.16 -2.97
N CYS A 273 8.97 12.59 -3.80
CA CYS A 273 9.45 11.78 -4.93
C CYS A 273 10.14 10.50 -4.49
N LEU A 274 10.91 10.56 -3.40
CA LEU A 274 11.52 9.37 -2.83
C LEU A 274 10.46 8.41 -2.28
N GLN A 275 9.40 8.93 -1.64
CA GLN A 275 8.26 8.10 -1.23
C GLN A 275 7.56 7.47 -2.44
N GLY A 276 7.27 8.25 -3.49
CA GLY A 276 6.68 7.73 -4.73
C GLY A 276 7.53 6.64 -5.39
N LEU A 277 8.86 6.75 -5.34
CA LEU A 277 9.78 5.69 -5.82
C LEU A 277 9.61 4.39 -5.03
N ILE A 278 9.50 4.46 -3.70
CA ILE A 278 9.27 3.29 -2.83
C ILE A 278 7.88 2.70 -3.09
N ASP A 279 6.84 3.53 -3.10
CA ASP A 279 5.46 3.10 -3.28
C ASP A 279 5.26 2.46 -4.65
N LYS A 280 5.79 3.05 -5.72
CA LYS A 280 5.76 2.48 -7.07
C LYS A 280 6.38 1.08 -7.11
N HIS A 281 7.52 0.90 -6.44
CA HIS A 281 8.19 -0.41 -6.38
C HIS A 281 7.36 -1.45 -5.62
N ILE A 282 6.78 -1.08 -4.47
CA ILE A 282 5.91 -1.95 -3.67
C ILE A 282 4.65 -2.32 -4.48
N THR A 283 3.99 -1.35 -5.10
CA THR A 283 2.76 -1.59 -5.87
C THR A 283 3.00 -2.42 -7.13
N GLN A 284 4.05 -2.13 -7.90
CA GLN A 284 4.41 -2.92 -9.09
C GLN A 284 4.66 -4.38 -8.70
N ARG A 285 5.32 -4.62 -7.58
CA ARG A 285 5.55 -5.97 -7.05
C ARG A 285 4.24 -6.68 -6.67
N HIS A 286 3.31 -5.99 -6.01
CA HIS A 286 2.01 -6.56 -5.66
C HIS A 286 1.20 -6.95 -6.90
N ILE A 287 1.21 -6.13 -7.94
CA ILE A 287 0.49 -6.39 -9.20
C ILE A 287 1.14 -7.52 -9.99
N GLN A 288 2.48 -7.55 -10.04
CA GLN A 288 3.25 -8.50 -10.83
C GLN A 288 3.70 -9.71 -10.00
N TYR A 289 2.99 -10.03 -8.93
CA TYR A 289 3.33 -11.15 -8.06
C TYR A 289 3.51 -12.44 -8.87
N ASN A 290 4.70 -13.07 -8.76
CA ASN A 290 5.22 -14.20 -9.55
C ASN A 290 5.69 -13.94 -11.00
N LYS A 291 5.61 -12.70 -11.52
CA LYS A 291 6.01 -12.36 -12.91
C LYS A 291 7.35 -11.62 -13.01
N THR A 292 7.78 -10.89 -11.98
CA THR A 292 9.09 -10.20 -11.98
C THR A 292 10.00 -10.65 -10.86
N ALA A 293 11.29 -10.73 -11.17
CA ALA A 293 12.34 -11.12 -10.22
C ALA A 293 13.03 -9.91 -9.56
N GLU A 294 12.78 -8.68 -10.02
CA GLU A 294 13.44 -7.49 -9.50
C GLU A 294 12.77 -7.02 -8.20
N ARG A 295 13.45 -7.25 -7.08
CA ARG A 295 12.96 -6.96 -5.72
C ARG A 295 13.66 -5.78 -5.07
N ARG A 296 14.60 -5.17 -5.80
CA ARG A 296 15.61 -4.29 -5.24
C ARG A 296 15.56 -2.92 -5.90
N ILE A 297 15.80 -1.89 -5.10
CA ILE A 297 16.04 -0.53 -5.57
C ILE A 297 17.51 -0.23 -5.29
N GLY A 298 18.30 -0.02 -6.34
CA GLY A 298 19.68 0.42 -6.19
C GLY A 298 19.75 1.81 -5.54
N PHE A 299 20.71 2.03 -4.65
CA PHE A 299 20.88 3.35 -4.01
C PHE A 299 21.17 4.44 -5.05
N ASN A 300 21.74 4.09 -6.20
CA ASN A 300 21.92 4.99 -7.33
C ASN A 300 20.60 5.60 -7.85
N ARG A 301 19.47 4.88 -7.79
CA ARG A 301 18.15 5.42 -8.19
C ARG A 301 17.69 6.50 -7.21
N ILE A 302 17.89 6.28 -5.91
CA ILE A 302 17.62 7.26 -4.86
C ILE A 302 18.55 8.46 -4.99
N ARG A 303 19.84 8.22 -5.25
CA ARG A 303 20.83 9.28 -5.49
C ARG A 303 20.45 10.16 -6.68
N LYS A 304 20.00 9.57 -7.79
CA LYS A 304 19.50 10.33 -8.96
C LYS A 304 18.35 11.27 -8.63
N VAL A 305 17.44 10.87 -7.73
CA VAL A 305 16.35 11.74 -7.26
C VAL A 305 16.91 12.89 -6.42
N LEU A 306 17.86 12.62 -5.52
CA LEU A 306 18.49 13.64 -4.68
C LEU A 306 19.36 14.64 -5.47
N ASP A 307 20.06 14.15 -6.50
CA ASP A 307 20.92 14.93 -7.40
C ASP A 307 20.13 15.82 -8.36
N SER A 308 18.83 15.56 -8.56
CA SER A 308 17.99 16.28 -9.51
C SER A 308 17.92 17.78 -9.16
N ASP A 309 18.44 18.63 -10.05
CA ASP A 309 18.11 20.07 -10.14
C ASP A 309 16.85 20.29 -10.97
N ASP A 310 16.63 19.36 -11.92
CA ASP A 310 15.39 19.27 -12.63
C ASP A 310 14.31 19.26 -11.59
N SER A 311 13.46 20.24 -11.76
CA SER A 311 12.29 20.32 -10.98
C SER A 311 11.58 18.98 -11.12
N ILE A 312 11.54 18.22 -10.03
CA ILE A 312 10.39 17.38 -9.71
C ILE A 312 9.08 18.19 -9.81
N LYS A 313 9.14 19.54 -9.97
CA LYS A 313 8.01 20.32 -10.51
C LYS A 313 7.63 19.66 -11.84
N ARG A 314 6.44 19.06 -11.88
CA ARG A 314 5.70 18.61 -13.08
C ARG A 314 5.79 17.13 -13.50
N CYS A 315 6.30 16.18 -12.71
CA CYS A 315 5.95 14.79 -13.02
C CYS A 315 4.52 14.52 -12.52
N GLU A 316 3.66 14.05 -13.42
CA GLU A 316 2.25 13.75 -13.13
C GLU A 316 2.13 12.82 -11.92
N GLU A 317 3.08 11.89 -11.80
CA GLU A 317 3.25 10.93 -10.71
C GLU A 317 3.25 11.56 -9.32
N TYR A 318 3.97 12.67 -9.15
CA TYR A 318 4.01 13.39 -7.87
C TYR A 318 2.64 13.93 -7.48
N TYR A 319 1.92 14.51 -8.43
CA TYR A 319 0.59 15.07 -8.17
C TYR A 319 -0.45 13.96 -8.00
N LEU A 320 -0.33 12.85 -8.73
CA LEU A 320 -1.17 11.67 -8.52
C LEU A 320 -0.99 11.10 -7.10
N TYR A 321 0.24 11.06 -6.58
CA TYR A 321 0.48 10.68 -5.19
C TYR A 321 -0.22 11.61 -4.19
N ASN A 322 -0.09 12.92 -4.39
CA ASN A 322 -0.74 13.91 -3.52
C ASN A 322 -2.27 13.84 -3.61
N ILE A 323 -2.82 13.68 -4.81
CA ILE A 323 -4.26 13.49 -5.02
C ILE A 323 -4.74 12.22 -4.31
N LYS A 324 -4.02 11.10 -4.45
CA LYS A 324 -4.34 9.82 -3.78
C LYS A 324 -4.37 9.99 -2.26
N ASN A 325 -3.34 10.60 -1.67
CA ASN A 325 -3.29 10.84 -0.23
C ASN A 325 -4.40 11.78 0.24
N LYS A 326 -4.69 12.85 -0.52
CA LYS A 326 -5.77 13.77 -0.19
C LYS A 326 -7.12 13.07 -0.26
N LEU A 327 -7.33 12.19 -1.23
CA LEU A 327 -8.55 11.40 -1.38
C LEU A 327 -8.73 10.39 -0.24
N LEU A 328 -7.67 9.68 0.17
CA LEU A 328 -7.69 8.80 1.34
C LEU A 328 -8.01 9.59 2.62
N MET A 329 -7.40 10.76 2.80
CA MET A 329 -7.68 11.65 3.93
C MET A 329 -9.15 12.10 3.95
N MET A 330 -9.67 12.62 2.83
CA MET A 330 -11.07 13.03 2.72
C MET A 330 -12.04 11.88 2.94
N CYS A 331 -11.70 10.67 2.47
CA CYS A 331 -12.49 9.47 2.69
C CYS A 331 -12.53 9.06 4.17
N GLY A 332 -11.39 9.10 4.86
CA GLY A 332 -11.30 8.85 6.31
C GLY A 332 -12.11 9.86 7.12
N GLU A 333 -11.93 11.16 6.86
CA GLU A 333 -12.70 12.23 7.52
C GLU A 333 -14.21 12.10 7.27
N TYR A 334 -14.61 11.75 6.04
CA TYR A 334 -16.02 11.52 5.73
C TYR A 334 -16.56 10.28 6.46
N HIS A 335 -15.77 9.22 6.58
CA HIS A 335 -16.16 8.02 7.29
C HIS A 335 -16.38 8.28 8.78
N GLU A 336 -15.49 9.04 9.43
CA GLU A 336 -15.66 9.48 10.82
C GLU A 336 -16.94 10.32 10.98
N TYR A 337 -17.15 11.31 10.11
CA TYR A 337 -18.37 12.11 10.10
C TYR A 337 -19.64 11.25 9.91
N CYS A 338 -19.59 10.28 9.01
CA CYS A 338 -20.69 9.36 8.75
C CYS A 338 -21.04 8.50 9.99
N LEU A 339 -20.07 8.15 10.83
CA LEU A 339 -20.30 7.38 12.06
C LEU A 339 -20.87 8.26 13.18
N ASP A 340 -20.56 9.56 13.17
CA ASP A 340 -21.06 10.54 14.13
C ASP A 340 -22.50 10.99 13.85
N GLU A 341 -23.04 10.79 12.63
CA GLU A 341 -24.44 11.09 12.30
C GLU A 341 -25.46 10.16 13.00
N TRP A 342 -25.02 9.04 13.58
CA TRP A 342 -25.89 8.05 14.21
C TRP A 342 -25.76 8.05 15.73
N ASP A 343 -26.89 8.07 16.44
CA ASP A 343 -26.90 8.19 17.90
C ASP A 343 -26.57 6.87 18.61
N SER A 344 -26.99 5.72 18.07
CA SER A 344 -26.78 4.40 18.68
C SER A 344 -25.67 3.57 18.02
N GLU A 345 -25.09 2.65 18.80
CA GLU A 345 -24.05 1.72 18.32
C GLU A 345 -24.63 0.70 17.32
N GLU A 346 -25.88 0.27 17.52
CA GLU A 346 -26.57 -0.64 16.61
C GLU A 346 -26.79 -0.01 15.23
N GLU A 347 -27.18 1.27 15.17
CA GLU A 347 -27.31 2.02 13.92
C GLU A 347 -25.97 2.20 13.22
N ARG A 348 -24.92 2.61 13.97
CA ARG A 348 -23.56 2.71 13.43
C ARG A 348 -23.13 1.40 12.76
N VAL A 349 -23.31 0.26 13.41
CA VAL A 349 -22.93 -1.05 12.87
C VAL A 349 -23.77 -1.46 11.68
N MET A 350 -25.07 -1.14 11.67
CA MET A 350 -25.98 -1.48 10.58
C MET A 350 -25.67 -0.68 9.32
N PHE A 351 -25.63 0.65 9.42
CA PHE A 351 -25.44 1.55 8.27
C PHE A 351 -24.00 1.54 7.76
N CYS A 352 -22.99 1.41 8.62
CA CYS A 352 -21.60 1.26 8.19
C CYS A 352 -21.36 -0.03 7.38
N LYS A 353 -22.09 -1.12 7.68
CA LYS A 353 -22.05 -2.35 6.88
C LYS A 353 -22.70 -2.22 5.51
N GLN A 354 -23.59 -1.24 5.34
CA GLN A 354 -24.30 -0.99 4.09
C GLN A 354 -23.59 0.03 3.21
N CYS A 355 -22.78 0.92 3.79
CA CYS A 355 -21.98 1.88 3.02
C CYS A 355 -20.72 1.24 2.42
N GLU A 356 -20.31 1.72 1.24
CA GLU A 356 -19.10 1.29 0.54
C GLU A 356 -17.93 2.26 0.72
N VAL A 357 -18.01 3.23 1.66
CA VAL A 357 -16.93 4.21 1.93
C VAL A 357 -15.63 3.52 2.34
N SER A 358 -15.68 2.57 3.29
CA SER A 358 -14.50 1.81 3.73
C SER A 358 -14.01 0.86 2.64
N ALA A 359 -14.92 0.28 1.85
CA ALA A 359 -14.56 -0.56 0.71
C ALA A 359 -13.81 0.23 -0.37
N PHE A 360 -14.23 1.47 -0.62
CA PHE A 360 -13.56 2.41 -1.50
C PHE A 360 -12.18 2.84 -0.98
N TYR A 361 -12.06 3.12 0.32
CA TYR A 361 -10.76 3.41 0.95
C TYR A 361 -9.75 2.27 0.70
N GLU A 362 -10.19 1.03 0.94
CA GLU A 362 -9.39 -0.17 0.70
C GLU A 362 -9.09 -0.43 -0.79
N HIS A 363 -10.02 -0.05 -1.67
CA HIS A 363 -9.85 -0.17 -3.10
C HIS A 363 -8.75 0.79 -3.60
N ILE A 364 -8.85 2.08 -3.25
CA ILE A 364 -7.87 3.11 -3.65
C ILE A 364 -6.49 2.84 -3.06
N SER A 365 -6.41 2.42 -1.79
CA SER A 365 -5.11 2.19 -1.15
C SER A 365 -4.26 1.20 -1.94
N ARG A 366 -4.89 0.19 -2.58
CA ARG A 366 -4.25 -0.87 -3.37
C ARG A 366 -4.07 -0.56 -4.86
N MET A 367 -4.64 0.52 -5.39
CA MET A 367 -4.53 0.87 -6.81
C MET A 367 -3.12 1.35 -7.17
N SER A 368 -2.65 0.92 -8.36
CA SER A 368 -1.46 1.48 -9.02
C SER A 368 -1.68 2.90 -9.47
N GLU A 369 -0.57 3.62 -9.64
CA GLU A 369 -0.50 4.96 -10.20
C GLU A 369 -1.31 5.13 -11.50
N ASP A 370 -1.17 4.24 -12.49
CA ASP A 370 -1.95 4.34 -13.74
C ASP A 370 -3.45 4.22 -13.50
N LYS A 371 -3.87 3.31 -12.61
CA LYS A 371 -5.28 3.12 -12.26
C LYS A 371 -5.84 4.29 -11.46
N ILE A 372 -5.02 4.90 -10.60
CA ILE A 372 -5.38 6.12 -9.89
C ILE A 372 -5.56 7.27 -10.89
N ARG A 373 -4.66 7.41 -11.87
CA ARG A 373 -4.79 8.42 -12.94
C ARG A 373 -6.13 8.28 -13.65
N ASP A 374 -6.43 7.06 -14.10
CA ASP A 374 -7.66 6.76 -14.83
C ASP A 374 -8.90 7.00 -13.94
N LEU A 375 -8.90 6.53 -12.70
CA LEU A 375 -9.96 6.77 -11.72
C LEU A 375 -10.21 8.27 -11.52
N ILE A 376 -9.15 9.05 -11.27
CA ILE A 376 -9.26 10.48 -10.96
C ILE A 376 -9.83 11.26 -12.14
N HIS A 377 -9.40 10.97 -13.37
CA HIS A 377 -10.01 11.56 -14.57
C HIS A 377 -11.46 11.14 -14.74
N THR A 378 -11.77 9.87 -14.46
CA THR A 378 -13.11 9.32 -14.62
C THR A 378 -14.12 9.93 -13.67
N ILE A 379 -13.79 10.03 -12.37
CA ILE A 379 -14.73 10.54 -11.35
C ILE A 379 -14.81 12.09 -11.37
N ASN A 380 -13.85 12.78 -11.98
CA ASN A 380 -13.87 14.23 -12.19
C ASN A 380 -14.01 14.57 -13.70
N PRO A 381 -15.08 14.11 -14.36
CA PRO A 381 -15.14 14.10 -15.82
C PRO A 381 -15.19 15.51 -16.43
N ASN A 382 -15.59 16.53 -15.66
CA ASN A 382 -15.63 17.91 -16.10
C ASN A 382 -14.33 18.70 -15.81
N VAL A 383 -13.26 18.04 -15.36
CA VAL A 383 -11.95 18.69 -15.14
C VAL A 383 -11.02 18.38 -16.32
N LEU A 384 -10.92 19.33 -17.25
CA LEU A 384 -10.13 19.24 -18.49
C LEU A 384 -8.62 19.53 -18.31
N LYS A 385 -8.22 20.02 -17.13
CA LYS A 385 -6.85 20.49 -16.92
C LYS A 385 -5.89 19.30 -16.82
N LYS A 386 -4.59 19.54 -17.00
CA LYS A 386 -3.59 18.50 -16.75
C LYS A 386 -3.35 18.36 -15.25
N ILE A 387 -2.94 17.18 -14.81
CA ILE A 387 -2.49 16.97 -13.44
C ILE A 387 -1.07 17.54 -13.31
N ASP A 388 -0.98 18.78 -12.83
CA ASP A 388 0.25 19.54 -12.68
C ASP A 388 0.21 20.46 -11.45
N GLU A 389 1.30 21.21 -11.24
CA GLU A 389 1.48 22.13 -10.11
C GLU A 389 0.33 23.11 -9.90
N MET A 390 -0.24 23.62 -10.99
CA MET A 390 -1.27 24.67 -10.95
C MET A 390 -2.67 24.08 -10.80
N ASN A 391 -2.86 22.84 -11.23
CA ASN A 391 -4.19 22.30 -11.52
C ASN A 391 -4.55 21.07 -10.67
N TRP A 392 -3.59 20.40 -10.01
CA TRP A 392 -3.86 19.18 -9.24
C TRP A 392 -4.95 19.36 -8.16
N ALA A 393 -5.04 20.56 -7.56
CA ALA A 393 -6.02 20.86 -6.53
C ALA A 393 -7.47 20.82 -7.04
N GLU A 394 -7.71 20.98 -8.35
CA GLU A 394 -9.05 20.87 -8.94
C GLU A 394 -9.61 19.45 -8.87
N TYR A 395 -8.74 18.44 -8.77
CA TYR A 395 -9.10 17.03 -8.59
C TYR A 395 -9.39 16.65 -7.13
N CYS A 396 -9.27 17.59 -6.19
CA CYS A 396 -9.39 17.34 -4.74
C CYS A 396 -10.31 18.36 -4.05
N ILE A 397 -11.31 18.89 -4.75
CA ILE A 397 -12.25 19.85 -4.17
C ILE A 397 -13.19 19.11 -3.20
N ILE A 398 -12.94 19.28 -1.90
CA ILE A 398 -13.63 18.58 -0.79
C ILE A 398 -15.15 18.57 -0.97
N ASP A 399 -15.75 19.71 -1.28
CA ASP A 399 -17.20 19.84 -1.41
C ASP A 399 -17.82 19.01 -2.53
N ARG A 400 -17.07 18.80 -3.63
CA ARG A 400 -17.50 17.98 -4.77
C ARG A 400 -17.41 16.49 -4.45
N TYR A 401 -16.42 16.10 -3.65
CA TYR A 401 -16.29 14.74 -3.15
C TYR A 401 -17.30 14.40 -2.05
N LYS A 402 -17.64 15.34 -1.17
CA LYS A 402 -18.67 15.14 -0.14
C LYS A 402 -20.02 14.74 -0.76
N ASN A 403 -20.44 15.42 -1.82
CA ASN A 403 -21.67 15.13 -2.56
C ASN A 403 -21.49 15.50 -4.04
N PRO A 404 -21.66 14.54 -4.98
CA PRO A 404 -22.38 13.28 -4.81
C PRO A 404 -21.50 12.07 -4.49
N PHE A 405 -20.17 12.18 -4.55
CA PHE A 405 -19.31 11.00 -4.54
C PHE A 405 -19.36 10.19 -3.23
N PHE A 406 -18.91 10.74 -2.10
CA PHE A 406 -18.95 10.01 -0.81
C PHE A 406 -20.37 9.77 -0.31
N LYS A 407 -21.29 10.71 -0.56
CA LYS A 407 -22.72 10.50 -0.29
C LYS A 407 -23.26 9.31 -1.07
N GLY A 408 -22.91 9.14 -2.34
CA GLY A 408 -23.34 8.00 -3.15
C GLY A 408 -22.74 6.68 -2.69
N LEU A 409 -21.45 6.67 -2.31
CA LEU A 409 -20.84 5.50 -1.65
C LEU A 409 -21.53 5.12 -0.33
N ARG A 410 -22.18 6.08 0.34
CA ARG A 410 -22.91 5.87 1.59
C ARG A 410 -24.36 5.42 1.35
N ASP A 411 -25.05 6.06 0.41
CA ASP A 411 -26.51 6.00 0.29
C ASP A 411 -26.98 5.00 -0.79
N ILE A 412 -26.13 4.60 -1.73
CA ILE A 412 -26.43 3.53 -2.70
C ILE A 412 -26.21 2.17 -2.02
N ASN A 413 -27.26 1.38 -1.90
CA ASN A 413 -27.24 0.08 -1.22
C ASN A 413 -26.58 -1.02 -2.05
N SER A 414 -26.63 -0.89 -3.38
CA SER A 414 -25.93 -1.80 -4.29
C SER A 414 -24.42 -1.64 -4.17
N THR A 415 -23.67 -2.74 -4.30
CA THR A 415 -22.19 -2.68 -4.33
C THR A 415 -21.70 -2.14 -5.67
N PHE A 416 -20.68 -1.28 -5.66
CA PHE A 416 -20.06 -0.83 -6.92
C PHE A 416 -19.26 -1.95 -7.61
N GLU A 417 -19.12 -1.84 -8.93
CA GLU A 417 -18.45 -2.82 -9.78
C GLU A 417 -16.94 -2.91 -9.49
N LYS A 418 -16.50 -3.98 -8.82
CA LYS A 418 -15.10 -4.15 -8.37
C LYS A 418 -14.11 -4.52 -9.48
N ASP A 419 -14.61 -5.00 -10.61
CA ASP A 419 -13.80 -5.40 -11.77
C ASP A 419 -13.45 -4.23 -12.69
N ARG A 420 -14.00 -3.03 -12.42
CA ARG A 420 -13.70 -1.79 -13.16
C ARG A 420 -12.74 -0.92 -12.37
N ASP A 421 -11.96 -0.10 -13.08
CA ASP A 421 -11.00 0.84 -12.49
C ASP A 421 -11.66 2.15 -12.02
N TYR A 422 -13.00 2.22 -12.04
CA TYR A 422 -13.79 3.37 -11.64
C TYR A 422 -15.08 2.96 -10.93
N ILE A 423 -15.65 3.89 -10.16
CA ILE A 423 -16.81 3.62 -9.29
C ILE A 423 -18.09 3.74 -10.10
N SER A 424 -18.71 2.59 -10.36
CA SER A 424 -19.96 2.51 -11.14
C SER A 424 -20.90 1.45 -10.59
N TYR A 425 -22.18 1.59 -10.93
CA TYR A 425 -23.27 0.75 -10.46
C TYR A 425 -24.14 0.31 -11.63
N VAL A 426 -24.58 -0.95 -11.60
CA VAL A 426 -25.52 -1.47 -12.60
C VAL A 426 -26.95 -1.29 -12.08
N GLY A 427 -27.70 -0.41 -12.74
CA GLY A 427 -29.12 -0.19 -12.40
C GLY A 427 -30.01 -1.33 -12.85
N LYS A 428 -31.27 -1.33 -12.40
CA LYS A 428 -32.24 -2.42 -12.66
C LYS A 428 -32.45 -2.72 -14.13
N ASN A 429 -32.36 -1.70 -14.98
CA ASN A 429 -32.49 -1.81 -16.43
C ASN A 429 -31.18 -2.20 -17.14
N LYS A 430 -30.18 -2.71 -16.40
CA LYS A 430 -28.82 -2.99 -16.87
C LYS A 430 -28.12 -1.75 -17.44
N THR A 431 -28.48 -0.58 -16.93
CA THR A 431 -27.82 0.69 -17.24
C THR A 431 -26.58 0.83 -16.35
N LEU A 432 -25.45 1.24 -16.93
CA LEU A 432 -24.23 1.49 -16.16
C LEU A 432 -24.22 2.97 -15.71
N ASN A 433 -24.27 3.19 -14.40
CA ASN A 433 -24.31 4.51 -13.77
C ASN A 433 -22.94 4.82 -13.15
N LEU A 434 -22.29 5.88 -13.62
CA LEU A 434 -20.97 6.31 -13.15
C LEU A 434 -21.12 7.29 -11.99
N LEU A 435 -20.51 7.01 -10.84
CA LEU A 435 -20.48 7.93 -9.72
C LEU A 435 -19.37 8.98 -9.93
N THR A 436 -19.74 10.25 -9.91
CA THR A 436 -18.82 11.35 -10.23
C THR A 436 -18.72 12.36 -9.09
N THR A 437 -17.95 13.44 -9.30
CA THR A 437 -17.86 14.62 -8.44
C THR A 437 -18.59 15.83 -9.05
N VAL A 438 -19.35 15.61 -10.14
CA VAL A 438 -20.00 16.67 -10.92
C VAL A 438 -21.12 17.32 -10.12
N GLY A 439 -21.14 18.65 -10.09
CA GLY A 439 -22.15 19.44 -9.40
C GLY A 439 -21.61 20.80 -8.95
N ASN A 440 -22.48 21.77 -8.70
CA ASN A 440 -22.00 23.12 -8.40
C ASN A 440 -22.89 23.98 -7.48
N ARG A 441 -23.80 23.38 -6.70
CA ARG A 441 -24.69 24.02 -5.71
C ARG A 441 -25.72 25.00 -6.28
N ASP A 442 -25.50 25.56 -7.48
CA ASP A 442 -26.40 26.53 -8.10
C ASP A 442 -27.39 25.92 -9.11
N GLY A 443 -27.20 24.66 -9.53
CA GLY A 443 -28.08 23.92 -10.44
C GLY A 443 -28.42 24.66 -11.74
N SER A 444 -27.64 25.68 -12.11
CA SER A 444 -28.09 26.63 -13.14
C SER A 444 -27.95 26.02 -14.53
N LYS A 445 -28.82 26.43 -15.47
CA LYS A 445 -28.70 26.00 -16.89
C LYS A 445 -27.30 26.27 -17.45
N LYS A 446 -26.67 27.37 -17.05
CA LYS A 446 -25.30 27.72 -17.47
C LYS A 446 -24.25 26.76 -16.89
N ALA A 447 -24.45 26.28 -15.67
CA ALA A 447 -23.60 25.29 -15.06
C ALA A 447 -23.73 23.92 -15.72
N LEU A 448 -24.97 23.47 -15.97
CA LEU A 448 -25.25 22.27 -16.74
C LEU A 448 -24.55 22.32 -18.10
N MET A 449 -24.73 23.42 -18.85
CA MET A 449 -24.09 23.61 -20.16
C MET A 449 -22.57 23.55 -20.08
N ARG A 450 -21.96 24.19 -19.07
CA ARG A 450 -20.51 24.15 -18.88
C ARG A 450 -20.02 22.74 -18.56
N ALA A 451 -20.64 22.07 -17.58
CA ALA A 451 -20.23 20.73 -17.17
C ALA A 451 -20.37 19.74 -18.33
N CYS A 452 -21.49 19.77 -19.05
CA CYS A 452 -21.71 18.94 -20.23
C CYS A 452 -20.68 19.23 -21.33
N GLY A 453 -20.40 20.50 -21.63
CA GLY A 453 -19.38 20.90 -22.59
C GLY A 453 -17.98 20.41 -22.21
N GLU A 454 -17.61 20.54 -20.92
CA GLU A 454 -16.33 20.04 -20.39
C GLU A 454 -16.22 18.51 -20.49
N ILE A 455 -17.30 17.78 -20.19
CA ILE A 455 -17.32 16.31 -20.23
C ILE A 455 -17.19 15.79 -21.68
N VAL A 456 -17.96 16.35 -22.61
CA VAL A 456 -17.95 15.90 -24.01
C VAL A 456 -16.62 16.22 -24.68
N ALA A 457 -15.99 17.34 -24.31
CA ALA A 457 -14.68 17.71 -24.83
C ALA A 457 -13.50 16.98 -24.17
N ASN A 458 -13.73 16.11 -23.17
CA ASN A 458 -12.66 15.47 -22.41
C ASN A 458 -12.15 14.19 -23.11
N PRO A 459 -10.94 14.20 -23.68
CA PRO A 459 -10.42 13.06 -24.45
C PRO A 459 -10.13 11.83 -23.57
N ASN A 460 -9.93 12.01 -22.26
CA ASN A 460 -9.65 10.91 -21.34
C ASN A 460 -10.89 10.04 -21.09
N LEU A 461 -12.08 10.45 -21.53
CA LEU A 461 -13.33 9.78 -21.23
C LEU A 461 -13.92 9.00 -22.42
N TYR A 462 -13.37 9.13 -23.63
CA TYR A 462 -14.03 8.58 -24.83
C TYR A 462 -14.35 7.08 -24.73
N GLU A 463 -13.42 6.27 -24.23
CA GLU A 463 -13.66 4.83 -24.00
C GLU A 463 -14.75 4.58 -22.95
N ILE A 464 -14.70 5.32 -21.84
CA ILE A 464 -15.63 5.18 -20.72
C ILE A 464 -17.05 5.59 -21.12
N LEU A 465 -17.18 6.66 -21.90
CA LEU A 465 -18.46 7.18 -22.38
C LEU A 465 -19.17 6.22 -23.35
N MET A 466 -18.48 5.24 -23.94
CA MET A 466 -19.16 4.20 -24.73
C MET A 466 -19.92 3.19 -23.85
N ASP A 467 -19.36 2.90 -22.69
CA ASP A 467 -19.91 1.92 -21.75
C ASP A 467 -21.01 2.52 -20.88
N VAL A 468 -20.80 3.73 -20.39
CA VAL A 468 -21.66 4.39 -19.41
C VAL A 468 -23.01 4.80 -20.01
N ASN A 469 -24.07 4.71 -19.22
CA ASN A 469 -25.42 5.16 -19.57
C ASN A 469 -25.80 6.47 -18.89
N CYS A 470 -25.40 6.65 -17.63
CA CYS A 470 -25.76 7.80 -16.81
C CYS A 470 -24.56 8.27 -15.98
N LEU A 471 -24.39 9.58 -15.86
CA LEU A 471 -23.46 10.23 -14.95
C LEU A 471 -24.23 10.71 -13.72
N ILE A 472 -23.86 10.22 -12.54
CA ILE A 472 -24.47 10.65 -11.28
C ILE A 472 -23.85 11.99 -10.88
N SER A 473 -24.68 13.01 -10.72
CA SER A 473 -24.30 14.36 -10.34
C SER A 473 -24.93 14.74 -8.98
N ARG A 474 -24.53 15.90 -8.44
CA ARG A 474 -25.15 16.45 -7.23
C ARG A 474 -26.53 17.04 -7.50
N ASP A 475 -26.65 17.84 -8.55
CA ASP A 475 -27.77 18.77 -8.78
C ASP A 475 -28.00 19.10 -10.26
N LEU A 476 -27.34 18.40 -11.19
CA LEU A 476 -27.43 18.62 -12.63
C LEU A 476 -28.17 17.46 -13.31
N GLU A 477 -29.11 17.80 -14.20
CA GLU A 477 -29.99 16.83 -14.85
C GLU A 477 -30.08 17.09 -16.36
N THR A 478 -29.90 16.04 -17.17
CA THR A 478 -30.19 16.06 -18.61
C THR A 478 -30.36 14.66 -19.19
N ASP A 479 -31.26 14.50 -20.16
CA ASP A 479 -31.43 13.26 -20.93
C ASP A 479 -30.29 12.97 -21.93
N SER A 480 -29.45 13.98 -22.20
CA SER A 480 -28.27 13.84 -23.05
C SER A 480 -27.23 14.88 -22.68
N ILE A 481 -26.02 14.44 -22.31
CA ILE A 481 -24.89 15.37 -22.09
C ILE A 481 -24.51 16.13 -23.38
N TYR A 482 -24.84 15.60 -24.56
CA TYR A 482 -24.59 16.28 -25.84
C TYR A 482 -25.59 17.43 -26.04
N ASP A 483 -26.88 17.18 -25.80
CA ASP A 483 -27.89 18.24 -25.85
C ASP A 483 -27.67 19.26 -24.73
N GLY A 484 -27.28 18.77 -23.55
CA GLY A 484 -26.95 19.57 -22.37
C GLY A 484 -25.81 20.55 -22.62
N ALA A 485 -24.81 20.18 -23.44
CA ALA A 485 -23.71 21.08 -23.82
C ALA A 485 -24.18 22.24 -24.71
N GLY A 486 -25.26 22.06 -25.48
CA GLY A 486 -25.87 23.09 -26.31
C GLY A 486 -24.90 23.76 -27.28
N ASP A 487 -24.91 25.10 -27.32
CA ASP A 487 -24.07 25.91 -28.22
C ASP A 487 -22.55 25.74 -28.00
N PHE A 488 -22.11 25.13 -26.89
CA PHE A 488 -20.69 24.90 -26.60
C PHE A 488 -20.05 23.88 -27.56
N LEU A 489 -20.86 23.11 -28.28
CA LEU A 489 -20.43 22.19 -29.34
C LEU A 489 -20.22 22.86 -30.72
N LYS A 490 -20.51 24.16 -30.88
CA LYS A 490 -20.34 24.85 -32.17
C LYS A 490 -18.90 24.83 -32.72
N GLU A 491 -17.91 24.64 -31.84
CA GLU A 491 -16.48 24.51 -32.21
C GLU A 491 -15.99 23.06 -32.18
N PHE A 492 -16.86 22.08 -31.85
CA PHE A 492 -16.52 20.67 -31.76
C PHE A 492 -16.95 19.95 -33.05
N GLU A 493 -16.03 19.78 -34.01
CA GLU A 493 -16.25 18.94 -35.18
C GLU A 493 -15.98 17.47 -34.79
N ILE A 494 -17.02 16.63 -34.87
CA ILE A 494 -16.84 15.17 -34.83
C ILE A 494 -16.21 14.79 -36.18
N GLU A 495 -14.92 14.44 -36.19
CA GLU A 495 -14.25 13.99 -37.41
C GLU A 495 -15.00 12.77 -38.00
N GLU A 496 -15.28 12.76 -39.31
CA GLU A 496 -16.03 11.68 -39.97
C GLU A 496 -15.37 10.29 -39.85
N GLU A 497 -14.08 10.24 -39.48
CA GLU A 497 -13.31 9.00 -39.25
C GLU A 497 -13.24 8.57 -37.77
N HIS A 498 -13.91 9.28 -36.84
CA HIS A 498 -13.91 8.92 -35.43
C HIS A 498 -14.73 7.63 -35.20
N ILE A 499 -14.05 6.53 -34.86
CA ILE A 499 -14.60 5.16 -34.69
C ILE A 499 -15.61 5.03 -33.52
N TYR A 500 -15.85 6.12 -32.78
CA TYR A 500 -16.61 6.11 -31.53
C TYR A 500 -18.09 6.43 -31.75
N HIS A 501 -18.95 5.41 -31.60
CA HIS A 501 -20.40 5.63 -31.51
C HIS A 501 -20.74 6.25 -30.15
N CYS A 502 -20.95 7.56 -30.12
CA CYS A 502 -21.40 8.29 -28.93
C CYS A 502 -22.80 7.80 -28.51
N LYS A 503 -22.83 6.99 -27.45
CA LYS A 503 -24.08 6.56 -26.79
C LYS A 503 -24.80 7.79 -26.24
N ASN A 504 -26.13 7.77 -26.20
CA ASN A 504 -26.88 8.83 -25.54
C ASN A 504 -26.74 8.68 -24.02
N ILE A 505 -25.91 9.51 -23.39
CA ILE A 505 -25.55 9.43 -21.98
C ILE A 505 -26.35 10.49 -21.20
N LYS A 506 -27.04 10.06 -20.17
CA LYS A 506 -27.79 10.93 -19.25
C LYS A 506 -26.89 11.50 -18.15
N MET A 507 -27.38 12.55 -17.49
CA MET A 507 -26.87 13.00 -16.20
C MET A 507 -28.05 13.17 -15.26
N GLU A 508 -27.96 12.60 -14.05
CA GLU A 508 -29.06 12.60 -13.08
C GLU A 508 -28.52 12.94 -11.68
N PRO A 509 -29.29 13.68 -10.86
CA PRO A 509 -28.97 13.87 -9.44
C PRO A 509 -28.86 12.54 -8.69
N LEU A 510 -28.03 12.51 -7.64
CA LEU A 510 -27.79 11.31 -6.84
C LEU A 510 -29.08 10.69 -6.29
N GLU A 511 -30.00 11.52 -5.80
CA GLU A 511 -31.27 11.06 -5.23
C GLU A 511 -32.11 10.27 -6.24
N ASP A 512 -32.15 10.71 -7.50
CA ASP A 512 -32.88 10.04 -8.57
C ASP A 512 -32.12 8.77 -9.03
N ALA A 513 -30.79 8.84 -9.10
CA ALA A 513 -29.95 7.68 -9.44
C ALA A 513 -30.09 6.54 -8.41
N ILE A 514 -30.25 6.84 -7.11
CA ILE A 514 -30.51 5.83 -6.08
C ILE A 514 -31.83 5.09 -6.37
N VAL A 515 -32.87 5.81 -6.82
CA VAL A 515 -34.14 5.20 -7.19
C VAL A 515 -33.97 4.24 -8.37
N ASP A 516 -33.20 4.63 -9.37
CA ASP A 516 -32.96 3.80 -10.56
C ASP A 516 -32.05 2.59 -10.31
N ILE A 517 -31.09 2.74 -9.38
CA ILE A 517 -30.17 1.66 -9.00
C ILE A 517 -30.84 0.68 -8.06
N ASP A 518 -31.37 1.16 -6.93
CA ASP A 518 -31.86 0.30 -5.84
C ASP A 518 -33.38 0.10 -5.87
N GLY A 519 -34.14 0.98 -6.53
CA GLY A 519 -35.61 0.92 -6.60
C GLY A 519 -36.38 1.91 -5.75
N GLY A 520 -35.67 2.83 -5.12
CA GLY A 520 -36.22 3.71 -4.10
C GLY A 520 -36.36 3.01 -2.75
N ILE A 521 -36.30 3.79 -1.67
CA ILE A 521 -36.73 3.34 -0.35
C ILE A 521 -38.25 3.26 -0.41
N GLU A 522 -38.83 2.06 -0.31
CA GLU A 522 -40.21 1.94 0.16
C GLU A 522 -40.21 2.48 1.60
N ASN A 523 -40.50 3.76 1.75
CA ASN A 523 -40.83 4.34 3.04
C ASN A 523 -42.17 3.73 3.47
N ASP A 524 -42.12 2.67 4.28
CA ASP A 524 -43.24 2.25 5.12
C ASP A 524 -43.45 3.22 6.30
#